data_AF-A0A8T4I4B9-F1
#
_entry.id   AF-A0A8T4I4B9-F1
#
_cell.length_a   1.000
_cell.length_b   1.000
_cell.length_c   1.000
_cell.angle_alpha   90.00
_cell.angle_beta   90.00
_cell.angle_gamma   90.00
#
_symmetry.space_group_name_H-M   'P 1'
#
loop_
_entity.id
_entity.type
_entity.pdbx_description
1 polymer ?
#
loop_
_entity_poly.entity_id
_entity_poly.type
_entity_poly.pdbx_seq_one_letter_code
_entity_poly.pdbx_strand_id
1 'polypeptide(L)' 'QPDGLGRGGLVIYNSEYWTGWPISKAHLTNTIVHEVLHALGLAHPNTDLDGDGTVEPYECVQTSYGNKPIMCSP' A
#
# COMPACT_ATOMS: atom_id res chain seq x y z
N GLN A 1 7.95 31.39 -6.61
CA GLN A 1 8.09 30.32 -5.59
C GLN A 1 9.56 29.95 -5.55
N PRO A 2 10.23 29.92 -4.38
CA PRO A 2 11.54 29.29 -4.30
C PRO A 2 11.33 27.78 -4.44
N ASP A 3 11.98 27.18 -5.44
CA ASP A 3 12.15 25.76 -5.79
C ASP A 3 11.58 24.73 -4.82
N GLY A 4 10.25 24.70 -4.71
CA GLY A 4 9.50 23.75 -3.90
C GLY A 4 8.94 22.67 -4.79
N LEU A 5 9.29 21.41 -4.52
CA LEU A 5 8.63 20.25 -5.13
C LEU A 5 7.10 20.41 -4.96
N GLY A 6 6.34 20.40 -6.06
CA GLY A 6 4.89 20.30 -5.99
C GLY A 6 4.54 19.02 -5.21
N ARG A 7 4.02 19.17 -3.99
CA ARG A 7 3.82 18.07 -3.04
C ARG A 7 2.61 17.22 -3.46
N GLY A 8 2.83 16.35 -4.43
CA GLY A 8 1.94 15.27 -4.81
C GLY A 8 2.79 14.16 -5.42
N GLY A 9 2.59 12.92 -4.98
CA GLY A 9 3.22 11.76 -5.61
C GLY A 9 4.66 11.42 -5.18
N LEU A 10 5.09 11.83 -3.98
CA LEU A 10 6.37 11.37 -3.44
C LEU A 10 6.26 9.94 -2.90
N VAL A 11 7.16 9.08 -3.33
CA VAL A 11 7.31 7.71 -2.85
C VAL A 11 8.66 7.53 -2.19
N ILE A 12 8.69 6.94 -1.00
CA ILE A 12 9.91 6.68 -0.24
C ILE A 12 9.97 5.20 0.09
N TYR A 13 11.11 4.57 -0.20
CA TYR A 13 11.39 3.20 0.18
C TYR A 13 12.51 3.17 1.22
N ASN A 14 12.38 2.33 2.24
CA ASN A 14 13.48 2.10 3.18
C ASN A 14 14.56 1.27 2.48
N SER A 15 15.78 1.81 2.38
CA SER A 15 16.92 1.12 1.77
C SER A 15 17.29 -0.17 2.52
N GLU A 16 16.92 -0.28 3.80
CA GLU A 16 17.13 -1.48 4.61
C GLU A 16 16.44 -2.72 4.02
N TYR A 17 15.38 -2.56 3.19
CA TYR A 17 14.75 -3.69 2.48
C TYR A 17 15.70 -4.44 1.53
N TRP A 18 16.86 -3.86 1.19
CA TRP A 18 17.89 -4.49 0.35
C TRP A 18 19.15 -4.89 1.11
N THR A 19 19.39 -4.38 2.31
CA THR A 19 20.70 -4.49 2.97
C THR A 19 20.65 -4.90 4.43
N GLY A 20 19.66 -4.44 5.20
CA GLY A 20 19.61 -4.67 6.65
C GLY A 20 18.46 -5.59 7.06
N TRP A 21 17.27 -5.34 6.53
CA TRP A 21 16.01 -5.95 6.90
C TRP A 21 15.32 -6.47 5.64
N PRO A 22 15.94 -7.44 4.93
CA PRO A 22 15.45 -7.88 3.64
C PRO A 22 14.08 -8.53 3.80
N ILE A 23 13.12 -8.04 3.02
CA ILE A 23 11.80 -8.64 2.89
C ILE A 23 11.78 -9.61 1.71
N SER A 24 10.79 -10.49 1.66
CA SER A 24 10.66 -11.42 0.53
C SER A 24 10.51 -10.66 -0.79
N LYS A 25 11.02 -11.22 -1.90
CA LYS A 25 10.91 -10.60 -3.22
C LYS A 25 9.47 -10.24 -3.60
N ALA A 26 8.51 -11.08 -3.20
CA ALA A 26 7.09 -10.85 -3.43
C ALA A 26 6.59 -9.62 -2.65
N HIS A 27 6.93 -9.50 -1.36
CA HIS A 27 6.60 -8.32 -0.57
C HIS A 27 7.27 -7.07 -1.11
N LEU A 28 8.57 -7.12 -1.44
CA LEU A 28 9.28 -5.97 -1.99
C LEU A 28 8.63 -5.44 -3.29
N THR A 29 8.28 -6.36 -4.19
CA THR A 29 7.61 -5.98 -5.45
C THR A 29 6.24 -5.37 -5.19
N ASN A 30 5.49 -5.92 -4.23
CA ASN A 30 4.20 -5.37 -3.83
C ASN A 30 4.36 -3.97 -3.23
N THR A 31 5.25 -3.78 -2.25
CA THR A 31 5.52 -2.48 -1.62
C THR A 31 5.90 -1.42 -2.65
N ILE A 32 6.75 -1.75 -3.63
CA ILE A 32 7.11 -0.80 -4.70
C ILE A 32 5.88 -0.36 -5.50
N VAL A 33 5.03 -1.29 -5.91
CA VAL A 33 3.82 -0.94 -6.67
C VAL A 33 2.82 -0.18 -5.80
N HIS A 34 2.64 -0.61 -4.56
CA HIS A 34 1.71 -0.05 -3.59
C HIS A 34 1.94 1.45 -3.36
N GLU A 35 3.18 1.85 -3.07
CA GLU A 35 3.48 3.25 -2.81
C GLU A 35 3.33 4.13 -4.07
N VAL A 36 3.66 3.59 -5.26
CA VAL A 36 3.41 4.29 -6.53
C VAL A 36 1.92 4.50 -6.78
N LEU A 37 1.08 3.54 -6.41
CA LEU A 37 -0.38 3.69 -6.53
C LEU A 37 -0.92 4.76 -5.56
N HIS A 38 -0.35 4.89 -4.36
CA HIS A 38 -0.63 6.05 -3.49
C HIS A 38 -0.24 7.37 -4.13
N ALA A 39 0.90 7.42 -4.83
CA ALA A 39 1.31 8.61 -5.58
C ALA A 39 0.34 8.98 -6.72
N LEU A 40 -0.38 8.00 -7.27
CA LEU A 40 -1.44 8.19 -8.27
C LEU A 40 -2.81 8.48 -7.66
N GLY A 41 -2.92 8.56 -6.34
CA GLY A 41 -4.14 8.95 -5.62
C GLY A 41 -5.02 7.77 -5.17
N LEU A 42 -4.54 6.53 -5.24
CA LEU A 42 -5.27 5.40 -4.66
C LEU A 42 -5.05 5.34 -3.14
N ALA A 43 -6.07 4.88 -2.42
CA ALA A 43 -6.03 4.68 -0.97
C ALA A 43 -6.40 3.24 -0.62
N HIS A 44 -6.11 2.84 0.62
CA HIS A 44 -6.57 1.56 1.16
C HIS A 44 -8.11 1.53 1.17
N PRO A 45 -8.77 0.59 0.48
CA PRO A 45 -10.21 0.47 0.46
C PRO A 45 -10.72 -0.42 1.61
N ASN A 46 -9.96 -0.48 2.70
CA ASN A 46 -10.30 -1.30 3.86
C ASN A 46 -11.57 -0.76 4.52
N THR A 47 -12.41 -1.67 4.97
CA THR A 47 -13.64 -1.38 5.70
C THR A 47 -13.81 -2.44 6.77
N ASP A 48 -14.41 -2.05 7.89
CA ASP A 48 -14.81 -2.98 8.96
C ASP A 48 -15.80 -3.99 8.36
N LEU A 49 -15.32 -5.20 8.06
CA LEU A 49 -16.10 -6.22 7.36
C LEU A 49 -16.80 -7.17 8.34
N ASP A 50 -16.27 -7.31 9.55
CA ASP A 50 -16.80 -8.21 10.56
C ASP A 50 -17.67 -7.50 11.63
N GLY A 51 -17.67 -6.17 11.63
CA GLY A 51 -18.52 -5.32 12.44
C GLY A 51 -17.99 -5.12 13.87
N ASP A 52 -16.69 -5.31 14.10
CA ASP A 52 -16.09 -5.19 15.44
C ASP A 52 -15.76 -3.74 15.86
N GLY A 53 -15.92 -2.79 14.93
CA GLY A 53 -15.65 -1.36 15.13
C GLY A 53 -14.24 -0.92 14.74
N THR A 54 -13.40 -1.82 14.20
CA THR A 54 -12.03 -1.58 13.76
C THR A 54 -11.91 -1.83 12.26
N VAL A 55 -11.03 -1.07 11.58
CA VAL A 55 -10.65 -1.35 10.19
C VAL A 55 -9.26 -1.97 10.21
N GLU A 56 -9.17 -3.28 9.98
CA GLU A 56 -7.93 -4.04 10.01
C GLU A 56 -7.27 -4.16 8.62
N PRO A 57 -5.95 -4.48 8.56
CA PRO A 57 -5.28 -4.82 7.30
C PRO A 57 -5.98 -5.96 6.57
N TYR A 58 -6.03 -5.90 5.25
CA TYR A 58 -6.68 -6.90 4.39
C TYR A 58 -8.20 -7.02 4.51
N GLU A 59 -8.87 -6.20 5.32
CA GLU A 59 -10.33 -6.14 5.37
C GLU A 59 -10.92 -5.38 4.18
N CYS A 60 -10.92 -6.02 3.02
CA CYS A 60 -11.61 -5.47 1.86
C CYS A 60 -12.38 -6.54 1.11
N VAL A 61 -13.40 -6.08 0.40
CA VAL A 61 -14.27 -6.92 -0.42
C VAL A 61 -13.43 -7.72 -1.40
N GLN A 62 -13.62 -9.03 -1.35
CA GLN A 62 -12.98 -10.00 -2.23
C GLN A 62 -13.95 -10.38 -3.35
N THR A 63 -13.44 -10.57 -4.56
CA THR A 63 -14.25 -11.12 -5.66
C THR A 63 -14.65 -12.57 -5.36
N SER A 64 -15.69 -13.08 -6.02
CA SER A 64 -16.17 -14.46 -5.84
C SER A 64 -15.13 -15.54 -6.17
N TYR A 65 -14.10 -15.20 -6.93
CA TYR A 65 -12.97 -16.06 -7.31
C TYR A 65 -11.69 -15.75 -6.52
N GLY A 66 -11.78 -14.97 -5.45
CA GLY A 66 -10.73 -14.89 -4.44
C GLY A 66 -9.74 -13.73 -4.57
N ASN A 67 -9.96 -12.76 -5.45
CA ASN A 67 -9.04 -11.62 -5.61
C ASN A 67 -9.44 -10.45 -4.71
N LYS A 68 -8.45 -9.82 -4.07
CA LYS A 68 -8.60 -8.54 -3.35
C LYS A 68 -7.97 -7.40 -4.15
N PRO A 69 -8.38 -6.14 -3.94
CA PRO A 69 -7.68 -4.99 -4.50
C PRO A 69 -6.19 -5.00 -4.12
N ILE A 70 -5.31 -4.54 -5.02
CA ILE A 70 -3.86 -4.40 -4.72
C ILE A 70 -3.64 -3.51 -3.49
N MET A 71 -4.47 -2.48 -3.33
CA MET A 71 -4.41 -1.55 -2.19
C MET A 71 -5.09 -2.08 -0.93
N CYS A 72 -5.47 -3.36 -0.88
CA CYS A 72 -6.12 -3.93 0.32
C CYS A 72 -5.13 -4.27 1.44
N SER A 73 -3.83 -4.25 1.16
CA SER A 73 -2.78 -4.40 2.16
C SER A 73 -2.41 -3.05 2.79
N PRO A 74 -1.74 -3.06 3.95
CA PRO A 74 -0.28 -2.89 3.91
C PRO A 74 0.45 -4.21 3.69
#